data_AF-A0AB72ZFQ8-F1
#
_entry.id   AF-A0AB72ZFQ8-F1
#
_cell.length_a   1.000
_cell.length_b   1.000
_cell.length_c   1.000
_cell.angle_alpha   90.00
_cell.angle_beta   90.00
_cell.angle_gamma   90.00
#
_symmetry.space_group_name_H-M   'P 1'
#
loop_
_entity.id
_entity.type
_entity.pdbx_description
1 polymer ?
#
loop_
_entity_poly.entity_id
_entity_poly.type
_entity_poly.pdbx_seq_one_letter_code
_entity_poly.pdbx_strand_id
1 'polypeptide(L)' 'MSQRDTGAHYENLARRHLERAGLVFQAANVAFRGGEIDLIMRDGDAWVFVEVRFRR' A
#
# COMPACT_ATOMS: atom_id res chain seq x y z
N MET A 1 17.52 8.97 -8.09
CA MET A 1 16.41 8.20 -7.51
C MET A 1 15.86 7.31 -8.60
N SER A 2 15.84 6.01 -8.37
CA SER A 2 15.23 5.06 -9.31
C SER A 2 13.70 5.18 -9.25
N GLN A 3 12.99 4.72 -10.29
CA GLN A 3 11.52 4.64 -10.26
C GLN A 3 11.01 3.82 -9.05
N ARG A 4 11.78 2.82 -8.61
CA ARG A 4 11.48 2.02 -7.42
C ARG A 4 11.59 2.82 -6.13
N ASP A 5 12.62 3.66 -5.99
CA ASP A 5 12.78 4.50 -4.79
C ASP A 5 11.62 5.50 -4.65
N THR A 6 11.17 6.05 -5.78
CA THR A 6 10.01 6.94 -5.85
C THR A 6 8.73 6.18 -5.47
N GLY A 7 8.53 4.96 -5.99
CA GLY A 7 7.38 4.11 -5.65
C GLY A 7 7.31 3.80 -4.14
N ALA A 8 8.40 3.30 -3.58
CA ALA A 8 8.49 2.98 -2.16
C ALA A 8 8.25 4.20 -1.24
N HIS A 9 8.64 5.40 -1.66
CA HIS A 9 8.35 6.63 -0.93
C HIS A 9 6.84 6.90 -0.85
N TYR A 10 6.13 6.82 -1.97
CA TYR A 10 4.70 7.08 -2.03
C TYR A 10 3.86 5.97 -1.41
N GLU A 11 4.30 4.70 -1.51
CA GLU A 11 3.70 3.59 -0.77
C GLU A 11 3.75 3.82 0.74
N ASN A 12 4.90 4.25 1.27
CA ASN A 12 5.03 4.57 2.68
C ASN A 12 4.18 5.77 3.09
N LEU A 13 4.04 6.78 2.22
CA LEU A 13 3.17 7.92 2.48
C LEU A 13 1.69 7.50 2.54
N ALA A 14 1.25 6.67 1.58
CA ALA A 14 -0.09 6.12 1.53
C ALA A 14 -0.37 5.25 2.75
N ARG A 15 0.54 4.34 3.12
CA ARG A 15 0.45 3.52 4.33
C ARG A 15 0.22 4.39 5.57
N ARG A 16 1.10 5.37 5.82
CA ARG A 16 0.97 6.25 7.00
C ARG A 16 -0.30 7.08 7.00
N HIS A 17 -0.82 7.44 5.82
CA HIS A 17 -2.09 8.14 5.71
C HIS A 17 -3.25 7.22 6.14
N LEU A 18 -3.27 5.99 5.64
CA LEU A 18 -4.30 4.99 5.95
C LEU A 18 -4.25 4.51 7.41
N GLU A 19 -3.04 4.32 7.98
CA GLU A 19 -2.87 4.00 9.40
C GLU A 19 -3.47 5.11 10.29
N ARG A 20 -3.24 6.38 9.93
CA ARG A 20 -3.86 7.53 10.64
C ARG A 20 -5.37 7.61 10.46
N ALA A 21 -5.91 7.04 9.39
CA ALA A 21 -7.34 6.93 9.16
C ALA A 21 -7.97 5.75 9.91
N GLY A 22 -7.18 4.96 10.65
CA GLY A 22 -7.65 3.84 11.48
C GLY A 22 -7.49 2.46 10.86
N LEU A 23 -6.95 2.37 9.63
CA LEU A 23 -6.71 1.07 9.00
C LEU A 23 -5.48 0.40 9.60
N VAL A 24 -5.54 -0.92 9.79
CA VAL A 24 -4.43 -1.70 10.32
C VAL A 24 -3.62 -2.29 9.18
N PHE A 25 -2.33 -1.93 9.12
CA PHE A 25 -1.40 -2.48 8.13
C PHE A 25 -1.16 -3.97 8.33
N GLN A 26 -1.19 -4.75 7.23
CA GLN A 26 -0.94 -6.19 7.25
C GLN A 26 0.28 -6.58 6.40
N ALA A 27 0.39 -6.06 5.18
CA ALA A 27 1.50 -6.38 4.29
C ALA A 27 1.70 -5.29 3.23
N ALA A 28 2.91 -5.25 2.66
CA ALA A 28 3.26 -4.41 1.52
C ALA A 28 3.98 -5.25 0.45
N ASN A 29 3.96 -4.79 -0.81
CA ASN A 29 4.66 -5.40 -1.93
C ASN A 29 4.37 -6.91 -2.07
N VAL A 30 3.08 -7.27 -2.02
CA VAL A 30 2.64 -8.67 -1.99
C VAL A 30 2.55 -9.21 -3.40
N ALA A 31 3.48 -10.09 -3.76
CA ALA A 31 3.47 -10.80 -5.03
C ALA A 31 2.68 -12.12 -4.95
N PHE A 32 1.92 -12.45 -5.99
CA PHE A 32 1.19 -13.70 -6.14
C PHE A 32 1.17 -14.12 -7.61
N ARG A 33 0.69 -15.34 -7.91
CA ARG A 33 0.78 -15.95 -9.24
C ARG A 33 0.17 -15.12 -10.39
N GLY A 34 -0.71 -14.16 -10.08
CA GLY A 34 -1.43 -13.33 -11.07
C GLY A 34 -1.10 -11.85 -11.04
N GLY A 35 -0.15 -11.39 -10.23
CA GLY A 35 0.17 -9.97 -10.11
C GLY A 35 0.77 -9.61 -8.74
N GLU A 36 0.67 -8.34 -8.43
CA GLU A 36 1.14 -7.76 -7.17
C GLU A 36 0.11 -6.79 -6.59
N ILE A 37 0.13 -6.61 -5.27
CA ILE A 37 -0.65 -5.61 -4.55
C ILE A 37 0.32 -4.80 -3.68
N ASP A 38 0.22 -3.47 -3.77
CA ASP A 38 1.14 -2.57 -3.07
C ASP A 38 0.95 -2.64 -1.55
N LEU A 39 -0.29 -2.53 -1.05
CA LEU A 39 -0.59 -2.61 0.38
C LEU A 39 -1.84 -3.46 0.65
N ILE A 40 -1.79 -4.23 1.73
CA ILE A 40 -2.93 -4.93 2.33
C ILE A 40 -3.18 -4.35 3.72
N MET A 41 -4.41 -3.93 3.95
CA MET A 41 -4.87 -3.30 5.18
C MET A 41 -6.14 -4.01 5.72
N ARG A 42 -6.48 -3.71 6.97
CA ARG A 42 -7.72 -4.14 7.62
C ARG A 42 -8.50 -2.94 8.14
N ASP A 43 -9.81 -2.98 7.96
CA ASP A 43 -10.77 -2.08 8.59
C ASP A 43 -11.82 -2.93 9.31
N GLY A 44 -11.64 -3.10 10.63
CA GLY A 44 -12.39 -4.08 11.41
C GLY A 44 -12.34 -5.47 10.80
N ASP A 45 -13.50 -5.94 10.33
CA ASP A 45 -13.68 -7.25 9.72
C ASP A 45 -13.42 -7.30 8.20
N ALA A 46 -13.20 -6.16 7.57
CA ALA A 46 -12.98 -6.05 6.13
C ALA A 46 -11.48 -6.10 5.76
N TRP A 47 -11.18 -6.78 4.64
CA TRP A 47 -9.89 -6.71 3.97
C TRP A 47 -9.90 -5.58 2.94
N VAL A 48 -8.86 -4.75 2.96
CA VAL A 48 -8.71 -3.61 2.05
C VAL A 48 -7.41 -3.77 1.28
N PHE A 49 -7.52 -3.90 -0.04
CA PHE A 49 -6.39 -4.00 -0.97
C PHE A 49 -6.19 -2.64 -1.64
N VAL A 50 -4.96 -2.12 -1.62
CA VAL A 50 -4.67 -0.76 -2.08
C VAL A 50 -3.58 -0.78 -3.14
N GLU A 51 -3.87 -0.16 -4.29
CA GLU A 51 -2.89 0.21 -5.31
C GLU A 51 -2.54 1.70 -5.19
N VAL A 52 -1.25 2.01 -5.11
CA VAL A 52 -0.72 3.36 -4.94
C VAL A 52 -0.28 3.90 -6.30
N ARG A 53 -0.97 4.93 -6.79
CA ARG A 53 -0.66 5.60 -8.05
C ARG A 53 -0.19 7.03 -7.81
N PHE A 54 1.07 7.33 -8.08
CA PHE A 54 1.55 8.71 -8.12
C PHE A 54 1.14 9.38 -9.43
N ARG A 55 0.49 10.55 -9.34
CA ARG A 55 0.18 11.43 -10.46
C ARG A 55 0.91 12.75 -10.26
N ARG A 56 1.54 13.24 -11.32
CA ARG A 56 2.26 14.52 -11.35
C ARG A 56 1.34 15.65 -11.77
#